data_AF-A0A6I7X7S9-F1
#
_entry.id   AF-A0A6I7X7S9-F1
#
_cell.length_a   1.000
_cell.length_b   1.000
_cell.length_c   1.000
_cell.angle_alpha   90.00
_cell.angle_beta   90.00
_cell.angle_gamma   90.00
#
_symmetry.space_group_name_H-M   'P 1'
#
loop_
_entity.id
_entity.type
_entity.pdbx_description
1 polymer ?
#
loop_
_entity_poly.entity_id
_entity_poly.type
_entity_poly.pdbx_seq_one_letter_code
_entity_poly.pdbx_strand_id
1 'polypeptide(L)'
;AGTKIDEVFLGSCMTNIGHFRAAGKLLEKQEGQLPTQLWVSPPTKMDQAQLTEEGYYSTFGKAGARVEMPGCSLCMGNQARVADNATVVSTSTRNFPNRLGNNANVYLGSAELAAVCSILGKIPTAEEYMSYAQQIDETAADSYRYLNFDQIKSYQDKADTVEV
;
A
#
# COMPACT_ATOMS: atom_id res chain seq x y z
N ALA A 1 -5.01 -17.88 9.58
CA ALA A 1 -5.41 -16.79 10.49
C ALA A 1 -4.64 -16.91 11.79
N GLY A 2 -4.34 -15.79 12.45
CA GLY A 2 -3.66 -15.75 13.75
C GLY A 2 -2.14 -15.64 13.71
N THR A 3 -1.50 -15.80 12.55
CA THR A 3 -0.06 -15.58 12.39
C THR A 3 0.26 -14.11 12.68
N LYS A 4 1.14 -13.85 13.65
CA LYS A 4 1.65 -12.51 13.96
C LYS A 4 2.40 -11.94 12.75
N ILE A 5 2.17 -10.67 12.45
CA ILE A 5 2.86 -9.92 11.40
C ILE A 5 3.72 -8.84 12.04
N ASP A 6 4.97 -8.74 11.63
CA ASP A 6 5.91 -7.73 12.11
C ASP A 6 5.99 -6.54 11.14
N GLU A 7 6.03 -6.82 9.82
CA GLU A 7 6.10 -5.79 8.78
C GLU A 7 5.09 -6.02 7.66
N VAL A 8 4.68 -4.95 7.00
CA VAL A 8 3.77 -5.01 5.84
C VAL A 8 4.32 -4.18 4.71
N PHE A 9 4.33 -4.72 3.49
CA PHE A 9 4.73 -4.00 2.29
C PHE A 9 3.56 -3.85 1.31
N LEU A 10 3.18 -2.59 1.06
CA LEU A 10 2.15 -2.19 0.12
C LEU A 10 2.77 -1.30 -0.97
N GLY A 11 2.97 -1.87 -2.15
CA GLY A 11 3.48 -1.11 -3.29
C GLY A 11 4.44 -1.87 -4.18
N SER A 12 3.93 -2.45 -5.27
CA SER A 12 4.74 -3.05 -6.32
C SER A 12 4.13 -2.73 -7.68
N CYS A 13 4.70 -3.26 -8.77
CA CYS A 13 4.04 -3.16 -10.08
C CYS A 13 2.67 -3.87 -10.14
N MET A 14 2.31 -4.68 -9.14
CA MET A 14 0.98 -5.28 -9.01
C MET A 14 -0.08 -4.33 -8.43
N THR A 15 0.34 -3.15 -7.95
CA THR A 15 -0.56 -2.17 -7.33
C THR A 15 -0.83 -1.00 -8.25
N ASN A 16 -2.00 -0.39 -8.11
CA ASN A 16 -2.41 0.86 -8.75
C ASN A 16 -2.95 1.83 -7.69
N ILE A 17 -3.20 3.09 -8.06
CA ILE A 17 -3.66 4.13 -7.12
C ILE A 17 -4.84 3.72 -6.22
N GLY A 18 -5.80 2.93 -6.73
CA GLY A 18 -6.98 2.54 -5.98
C GLY A 18 -6.66 1.66 -4.76
N HIS A 19 -5.61 0.86 -4.85
CA HIS A 19 -5.13 0.03 -3.75
C HIS A 19 -4.62 0.90 -2.58
N PHE A 20 -3.95 2.01 -2.90
CA PHE A 20 -3.46 2.95 -1.90
C PHE A 20 -4.60 3.75 -1.27
N ARG A 21 -5.62 4.14 -2.06
CA ARG A 21 -6.82 4.79 -1.53
C ARG A 21 -7.58 3.88 -0.57
N ALA A 22 -7.80 2.62 -0.96
CA ALA A 22 -8.48 1.63 -0.12
C ALA A 22 -7.74 1.43 1.21
N ALA A 23 -6.42 1.23 1.15
CA ALA A 23 -5.59 1.12 2.36
C ALA A 23 -5.62 2.40 3.20
N GLY A 24 -5.54 3.58 2.56
CA GLY A 24 -5.61 4.88 3.23
C GLY A 24 -6.91 5.06 4.01
N LYS A 25 -8.07 4.73 3.42
CA LYS A 25 -9.37 4.84 4.10
C LYS A 25 -9.49 3.91 5.31
N LEU A 26 -8.91 2.72 5.24
CA LEU A 26 -8.84 1.82 6.39
C LEU A 26 -7.96 2.39 7.51
N LEU A 27 -6.82 2.97 7.14
CA LEU A 27 -5.86 3.55 8.09
C LEU A 27 -6.36 4.85 8.72
N GLU A 28 -7.17 5.64 8.01
CA GLU A 28 -7.76 6.88 8.53
C GLU A 28 -8.66 6.65 9.75
N LYS A 29 -9.33 5.50 9.80
CA LYS A 29 -10.20 5.11 10.92
C LYS A 29 -9.44 4.55 12.12
N GLN A 30 -8.12 4.36 12.00
CA GLN A 30 -7.31 3.89 13.12
C GLN A 30 -6.85 5.03 13.99
N GLU A 31 -6.95 4.81 15.30
CA GLU A 31 -6.40 5.72 16.29
C GLU A 31 -4.95 5.34 16.61
N GLY A 32 -4.04 6.30 16.43
CA GLY A 32 -2.63 6.13 16.78
C GLY A 32 -1.78 5.46 15.69
N GLN A 33 -0.64 4.93 16.12
CA GLN A 33 0.33 4.27 15.23
C GLN A 33 0.03 2.79 15.09
N LEU A 34 0.38 2.23 13.93
CA LEU A 34 0.20 0.82 13.64
C LEU A 34 1.07 -0.06 14.55
N PRO A 35 0.60 -1.25 14.95
CA PRO A 35 1.42 -2.23 15.67
C PRO A 35 2.48 -2.91 14.80
N THR A 36 2.48 -2.64 13.48
CA THR A 36 3.41 -3.19 12.49
C THR A 36 4.19 -2.08 11.81
N GLN A 37 5.36 -2.42 11.27
CA GLN A 37 6.06 -1.51 10.36
C GLN A 37 5.41 -1.59 8.96
N LEU A 38 4.61 -0.58 8.60
CA LEU A 38 4.03 -0.48 7.27
C LEU A 38 4.96 0.29 6.32
N TRP A 39 5.24 -0.31 5.17
CA TRP A 39 5.98 0.28 4.06
C TRP A 39 5.02 0.54 2.90
N VAL A 40 4.97 1.79 2.44
CA VAL A 40 4.11 2.22 1.33
C VAL A 40 4.99 2.72 0.18
N SER A 41 4.85 2.15 -1.02
CA SER A 41 5.67 2.52 -2.18
C SER A 41 4.80 2.67 -3.44
N PRO A 42 4.33 3.88 -3.78
CA PRO A 42 3.59 4.11 -5.02
C PRO A 42 4.39 3.65 -6.25
N PRO A 43 3.75 3.08 -7.30
CA PRO A 43 4.48 2.54 -8.43
C PRO A 43 5.08 3.63 -9.33
N THR A 44 4.45 4.83 -9.39
CA THR A 44 4.93 5.95 -10.21
C THR A 44 4.88 7.29 -9.45
N LYS A 45 5.59 8.30 -10.00
CA LYS A 45 5.51 9.68 -9.51
C LYS A 45 4.12 10.29 -9.68
N MET A 46 3.34 9.83 -10.66
CA MET A 46 2.00 10.31 -10.92
C MET A 46 1.03 9.82 -9.83
N ASP A 47 1.14 8.54 -9.44
CA ASP A 47 0.39 8.00 -8.30
C ASP A 47 0.76 8.73 -7.01
N GLN A 48 2.06 8.92 -6.75
CA GLN A 48 2.51 9.70 -5.59
C GLN A 48 1.90 11.11 -5.59
N ALA A 49 1.95 11.83 -6.70
CA ALA A 49 1.45 13.20 -6.79
C ALA A 49 -0.05 13.25 -6.49
N GLN A 50 -0.84 12.37 -7.11
CA GLN A 50 -2.29 12.31 -6.89
C GLN A 50 -2.62 11.92 -5.43
N LEU A 51 -1.94 10.92 -4.86
CA LEU A 51 -2.14 10.52 -3.46
C LEU A 51 -1.74 11.63 -2.47
N THR A 52 -0.77 12.45 -2.84
CA THR A 52 -0.37 13.62 -2.03
C THR A 52 -1.44 14.71 -2.11
N GLU A 53 -1.94 15.01 -3.30
CA GLU A 53 -3.00 16.00 -3.54
C GLU A 53 -4.30 15.63 -2.81
N GLU A 54 -4.64 14.34 -2.80
CA GLU A 54 -5.82 13.81 -2.09
C GLU A 54 -5.61 13.64 -0.58
N GLY A 55 -4.41 13.93 -0.05
CA GLY A 55 -4.12 13.92 1.38
C GLY A 55 -3.76 12.56 1.99
N TYR A 56 -3.72 11.47 1.21
CA TYR A 56 -3.40 10.12 1.71
C TYR A 56 -1.99 10.00 2.32
N TYR A 57 -1.04 10.83 1.88
CA TYR A 57 0.29 10.90 2.51
C TYR A 57 0.21 11.35 3.99
N SER A 58 -0.72 12.24 4.33
CA SER A 58 -0.96 12.63 5.73
C SER A 58 -1.49 11.45 6.53
N THR A 59 -2.43 10.69 5.96
CA THR A 59 -3.00 9.49 6.59
C THR A 59 -1.93 8.43 6.84
N PHE A 60 -1.08 8.14 5.85
CA PHE A 60 0.03 7.20 6.02
C PHE A 60 1.02 7.68 7.10
N GLY A 61 1.36 8.97 7.12
CA GLY A 61 2.23 9.55 8.14
C GLY A 61 1.66 9.47 9.56
N LYS A 62 0.37 9.78 9.73
CA LYS A 62 -0.33 9.66 11.04
C LYS A 62 -0.34 8.22 11.55
N ALA A 63 -0.53 7.25 10.65
CA ALA A 63 -0.48 5.83 10.98
C ALA A 63 0.95 5.33 11.32
N GLY A 64 1.99 6.16 11.14
CA GLY A 64 3.38 5.78 11.35
C GLY A 64 3.99 4.97 10.20
N ALA A 65 3.35 4.98 9.02
CA ALA A 65 3.85 4.26 7.86
C ALA A 65 5.09 4.94 7.27
N ARG A 66 6.02 4.13 6.80
CA ARG A 66 7.19 4.57 6.03
C ARG A 66 6.84 4.62 4.56
N VAL A 67 6.78 5.83 4.01
CA VAL A 67 6.50 6.04 2.59
C VAL A 67 7.80 6.17 1.81
N GLU A 68 8.02 5.25 0.89
CA GLU A 68 9.20 5.19 0.02
C GLU A 68 8.98 6.00 -1.27
N MET A 69 10.08 6.32 -1.95
CA MET A 69 10.03 6.93 -3.28
C MET A 69 9.44 5.95 -4.31
N PRO A 70 8.80 6.43 -5.39
CA PRO A 70 8.22 5.55 -6.38
C PRO A 70 9.25 4.61 -7.04
N GLY A 71 8.93 3.31 -7.06
CA GLY A 71 9.80 2.28 -7.61
C GLY A 71 9.54 0.90 -7.04
N CYS A 72 10.48 -0.04 -7.29
CA CYS A 72 10.35 -1.43 -6.86
C CYS A 72 10.45 -1.61 -5.34
N SER A 73 11.19 -0.74 -4.64
CA SER A 73 11.39 -0.78 -3.19
C SER A 73 11.74 -2.21 -2.69
N LEU A 74 11.10 -2.67 -1.62
CA LEU A 74 11.30 -3.98 -0.99
C LEU A 74 11.01 -5.17 -1.92
N CYS A 75 10.27 -4.99 -3.01
CA CYS A 75 9.89 -6.09 -3.92
C CYS A 75 11.12 -6.85 -4.47
N MET A 76 12.23 -6.14 -4.69
CA MET A 76 13.46 -6.75 -5.17
C MET A 76 14.42 -7.17 -4.04
N GLY A 77 14.40 -6.46 -2.92
CA GLY A 77 15.28 -6.71 -1.76
C GLY A 77 16.76 -6.44 -2.02
N ASN A 78 17.10 -5.61 -3.02
CA ASN A 78 18.48 -5.27 -3.40
C ASN A 78 18.99 -3.96 -2.76
N GLN A 79 18.11 -3.22 -2.07
CA GLN A 79 18.40 -1.95 -1.40
C GLN A 79 17.85 -2.01 0.03
N ALA A 80 16.67 -1.42 0.25
CA ALA A 80 15.93 -1.62 1.50
C ALA A 80 15.52 -3.09 1.64
N ARG A 81 15.56 -3.58 2.87
CA ARG A 81 15.15 -4.92 3.27
C ARG A 81 14.38 -4.84 4.59
N VAL A 82 13.49 -5.80 4.80
CA VAL A 82 12.82 -5.97 6.10
C VAL A 82 13.83 -6.48 7.14
N ALA A 83 13.49 -6.41 8.42
CA ALA A 83 14.29 -6.93 9.50
C ALA A 83 14.50 -8.45 9.38
N ASP A 84 15.62 -8.92 9.90
CA ASP A 84 15.95 -10.35 9.89
C ASP A 84 14.92 -11.15 10.69
N ASN A 85 14.48 -12.27 10.14
CA ASN A 85 13.46 -13.16 10.70
C ASN A 85 12.05 -12.55 10.84
N ALA A 86 11.80 -11.36 10.25
CA ALA A 86 10.48 -10.74 10.26
C ALA A 86 9.43 -11.61 9.54
N THR A 87 8.21 -11.61 10.08
CA THR A 87 7.04 -12.14 9.38
C THR A 87 6.33 -11.01 8.64
N VAL A 88 6.18 -11.17 7.33
CA VAL A 88 5.77 -10.09 6.43
C VAL A 88 4.53 -10.44 5.63
N VAL A 89 3.59 -9.50 5.49
CA VAL A 89 2.58 -9.53 4.43
C VAL A 89 2.98 -8.56 3.33
N SER A 90 3.00 -9.02 2.09
CA SER A 90 3.52 -8.25 0.96
C SER A 90 2.57 -8.30 -0.23
N THR A 91 2.35 -7.15 -0.87
CA THR A 91 1.69 -7.03 -2.19
C THR A 91 2.70 -7.12 -3.35
N SER A 92 3.88 -7.69 -3.11
CA SER A 92 4.89 -8.00 -4.12
C SER A 92 4.50 -9.23 -4.95
N THR A 93 5.35 -9.59 -5.91
CA THR A 93 5.11 -10.74 -6.80
C THR A 93 5.72 -12.05 -6.30
N ARG A 94 6.65 -12.00 -5.33
CA ARG A 94 7.52 -13.14 -4.97
C ARG A 94 7.83 -13.15 -3.49
N ASN A 95 7.81 -14.35 -2.90
CA ASN A 95 8.12 -14.62 -1.50
C ASN A 95 9.22 -15.68 -1.32
N PHE A 96 10.17 -15.78 -2.26
CA PHE A 96 11.27 -16.74 -2.16
C PHE A 96 12.13 -16.51 -0.91
N PRO A 97 12.79 -17.55 -0.37
CA PRO A 97 13.70 -17.40 0.75
C PRO A 97 14.72 -16.28 0.52
N ASN A 98 14.94 -15.46 1.55
CA ASN A 98 15.84 -14.30 1.56
C ASN A 98 15.49 -13.16 0.59
N ARG A 99 14.31 -13.18 -0.04
CA ARG A 99 13.93 -12.17 -1.04
C ARG A 99 13.72 -10.78 -0.46
N LEU A 100 12.86 -10.63 0.56
CA LEU A 100 12.59 -9.31 1.18
C LEU A 100 13.57 -8.99 2.32
N GLY A 101 14.08 -10.02 3.01
CA GLY A 101 14.97 -9.91 4.17
C GLY A 101 15.53 -11.28 4.55
N ASN A 102 16.56 -11.34 5.39
CA ASN A 102 17.19 -12.62 5.73
C ASN A 102 16.27 -13.45 6.62
N ASN A 103 16.06 -14.71 6.26
CA ASN A 103 15.16 -15.63 6.97
C ASN A 103 13.75 -15.06 7.21
N ALA A 104 13.31 -14.10 6.42
CA ALA A 104 11.98 -13.51 6.53
C ALA A 104 10.92 -14.49 6.02
N ASN A 105 9.82 -14.60 6.75
CA ASN A 105 8.66 -15.40 6.36
C ASN A 105 7.64 -14.50 5.68
N VAL A 106 7.48 -14.64 4.36
CA VAL A 106 6.70 -13.70 3.55
C VAL A 106 5.43 -14.34 3.01
N TYR A 107 4.29 -13.75 3.33
CA TYR A 107 2.97 -14.05 2.79
C TYR A 107 2.64 -13.06 1.69
N LEU A 108 2.15 -13.56 0.55
CA LEU A 108 1.59 -12.72 -0.51
C LEU A 108 0.11 -12.50 -0.25
N GLY A 109 -0.37 -11.26 -0.40
CA GLY A 109 -1.76 -10.88 -0.17
C GLY A 109 -2.19 -9.67 -1.00
N SER A 110 -3.49 -9.38 -1.00
CA SER A 110 -4.03 -8.16 -1.62
C SER A 110 -3.69 -6.92 -0.78
N ALA A 111 -3.88 -5.73 -1.36
CA ALA A 111 -3.59 -4.48 -0.67
C ALA A 111 -4.54 -4.23 0.51
N GLU A 112 -5.82 -4.57 0.34
CA GLU A 112 -6.84 -4.47 1.38
C GLU A 112 -6.50 -5.40 2.55
N LEU A 113 -6.16 -6.67 2.25
CA LEU A 113 -5.74 -7.62 3.28
C LEU A 113 -4.45 -7.19 3.96
N ALA A 114 -3.48 -6.66 3.21
CA ALA A 114 -2.24 -6.14 3.77
C ALA A 114 -2.49 -4.97 4.73
N ALA A 115 -3.39 -4.04 4.38
CA ALA A 115 -3.80 -2.95 5.26
C ALA A 115 -4.50 -3.48 6.52
N VAL A 116 -5.39 -4.46 6.41
CA VAL A 116 -6.01 -5.08 7.61
C VAL A 116 -4.95 -5.78 8.48
N CYS A 117 -3.99 -6.49 7.89
CA CYS A 117 -2.89 -7.10 8.61
C CYS A 117 -2.01 -6.06 9.32
N SER A 118 -1.77 -4.90 8.70
CA SER A 118 -0.93 -3.86 9.33
C SER A 118 -1.62 -3.24 10.54
N ILE A 119 -2.95 -3.10 10.47
CA ILE A 119 -3.81 -2.60 11.55
C ILE A 119 -3.87 -3.60 12.71
N LEU A 120 -4.12 -4.89 12.41
CA LEU A 120 -4.35 -5.89 13.45
C LEU A 120 -3.05 -6.50 14.01
N GLY A 121 -1.91 -6.36 13.31
CA GLY A 121 -0.66 -7.01 13.69
C GLY A 121 -0.63 -8.53 13.51
N LYS A 122 -1.61 -9.08 12.78
CA LYS A 122 -1.75 -10.52 12.51
C LYS A 122 -2.53 -10.75 11.22
N ILE A 123 -2.42 -11.95 10.66
CA ILE A 123 -3.32 -12.40 9.60
C ILE A 123 -4.74 -12.56 10.20
N PRO A 124 -5.75 -11.81 9.71
CA PRO A 124 -7.10 -11.83 10.28
C PRO A 124 -7.79 -13.18 10.07
N THR A 125 -8.86 -13.42 10.84
CA THR A 125 -9.89 -14.39 10.46
C THR A 125 -10.71 -13.86 9.27
N ALA A 126 -11.49 -14.73 8.63
CA ALA A 126 -12.39 -14.29 7.56
C ALA A 126 -13.41 -13.27 8.08
N GLU A 127 -13.97 -13.48 9.27
CA GLU A 127 -14.93 -12.57 9.90
C GLU A 127 -14.32 -11.21 10.22
N GLU A 128 -13.11 -11.18 10.81
CA GLU A 128 -12.36 -9.94 11.05
C GLU A 128 -12.15 -9.20 9.73
N TYR A 129 -11.65 -9.89 8.68
CA TYR A 129 -11.43 -9.28 7.37
C TYR A 129 -12.71 -8.71 6.77
N MET A 130 -13.81 -9.46 6.79
CA MET A 130 -15.08 -9.00 6.20
C MET A 130 -15.62 -7.74 6.89
N SER A 131 -15.38 -7.55 8.19
CA SER A 131 -15.77 -6.33 8.91
C SER A 131 -15.02 -5.08 8.42
N TYR A 132 -13.79 -5.23 7.93
CA TYR A 132 -13.03 -4.14 7.29
C TYR A 132 -13.40 -3.99 5.81
N ALA A 133 -13.61 -5.10 5.09
CA ALA A 133 -13.96 -5.08 3.67
C ALA A 133 -15.26 -4.31 3.39
N GLN A 134 -16.29 -4.48 4.24
CA GLN A 134 -17.55 -3.74 4.13
C GLN A 134 -17.34 -2.21 4.15
N GLN A 135 -16.37 -1.73 4.91
CA GLN A 135 -16.06 -0.30 5.01
C GLN A 135 -15.38 0.24 3.75
N ILE A 136 -14.65 -0.61 3.02
CA ILE A 136 -14.08 -0.25 1.72
C ILE A 136 -15.19 -0.21 0.68
N ASP A 137 -16.09 -1.19 0.70
CA ASP A 137 -17.21 -1.32 -0.25
C ASP A 137 -18.12 -0.07 -0.25
N GLU A 138 -18.39 0.51 0.92
CA GLU A 138 -19.16 1.77 1.06
C GLU A 138 -18.58 2.93 0.24
N THR A 139 -17.27 2.91 -0.01
CA THR A 139 -16.56 3.98 -0.72
C THR A 139 -15.85 3.51 -1.99
N ALA A 140 -16.17 2.30 -2.47
CA ALA A 140 -15.48 1.63 -3.56
C ALA A 140 -15.47 2.46 -4.86
N ALA A 141 -16.59 3.09 -5.20
CA ALA A 141 -16.71 3.93 -6.39
C ALA A 141 -15.71 5.09 -6.42
N ASP A 142 -15.39 5.66 -5.25
CA ASP A 142 -14.38 6.70 -5.13
C ASP A 142 -12.96 6.13 -4.98
N SER A 143 -12.80 5.05 -4.21
CA SER A 143 -11.49 4.41 -3.96
C SER A 143 -10.85 3.91 -5.25
N TYR A 144 -11.62 3.24 -6.11
CA TYR A 144 -11.10 2.52 -7.28
C TYR A 144 -11.15 3.32 -8.59
N ARG A 145 -11.07 4.65 -8.51
CA ARG A 145 -10.89 5.50 -9.70
C ARG A 145 -9.45 5.40 -10.23
N TYR A 146 -9.27 5.10 -11.50
CA TYR A 146 -7.94 5.10 -12.12
C TYR A 146 -7.46 6.51 -12.46
N LEU A 147 -6.16 6.66 -12.73
CA LEU A 147 -5.61 7.89 -13.30
C LEU A 147 -5.90 7.94 -14.81
N ASN A 148 -6.72 8.90 -15.22
CA ASN A 148 -6.97 9.22 -16.62
C ASN A 148 -6.34 10.59 -16.90
N PHE A 149 -5.15 10.62 -17.51
CA PHE A 149 -4.39 11.87 -17.70
C PHE A 149 -5.08 12.86 -18.64
N ASP A 150 -5.94 12.37 -19.54
CA ASP A 150 -6.83 13.16 -20.39
C ASP A 150 -7.94 13.87 -19.60
N GLN A 151 -8.17 13.51 -18.33
CA GLN A 151 -9.15 14.13 -17.44
C GLN A 151 -8.50 15.00 -16.36
N ILE A 152 -7.17 15.13 -16.35
CA ILE A 152 -6.43 15.90 -15.35
C ILE A 152 -5.88 17.16 -16.00
N LYS A 153 -6.38 18.31 -15.55
CA LYS A 153 -6.11 19.62 -16.16
C LYS A 153 -4.62 19.93 -16.30
N SER A 154 -3.81 19.62 -15.29
CA SER A 154 -2.36 19.87 -15.31
C SER A 154 -1.59 19.06 -16.36
N TYR A 155 -2.12 17.90 -16.78
CA TYR A 155 -1.57 17.11 -17.89
C TYR A 155 -2.10 17.60 -19.23
N GLN A 156 -3.41 17.90 -19.33
CA GLN A 156 -4.01 18.50 -20.52
C GLN A 156 -3.30 19.81 -20.92
N ASP A 157 -3.09 20.71 -19.95
CA ASP A 157 -2.46 22.02 -20.19
C ASP A 157 -1.04 21.89 -20.76
N LYS A 158 -0.32 20.81 -20.42
CA LYS A 158 1.00 20.53 -21.01
C LYS A 158 0.88 19.87 -22.38
N ALA A 159 -0.04 18.93 -22.53
CA ALA A 159 -0.26 18.23 -23.80
C ALA A 159 -0.72 19.19 -24.90
N ASP A 160 -1.59 20.16 -24.58
CA ASP A 160 -2.11 21.15 -25.53
C ASP A 160 -1.04 22.12 -26.07
N THR A 161 0.14 22.17 -25.43
CA THR A 161 1.28 22.98 -25.90
C THR A 161 2.18 22.28 -26.91
N VAL A 162 1.96 20.98 -27.15
CA VAL A 162 2.77 20.17 -28.06
C VAL A 162 2.20 20.29 -29.48
N GLU A 163 2.97 20.88 -30.39
CA GLU A 163 2.68 20.81 -31.83
C GLU A 163 3.05 19.41 -32.35
N VAL A 164 2.11 18.75 -33.05
CA VAL A 164 2.26 17.39 -33.61
C VAL A 164 2.48 17.45 -35.11
#